data_AF-A0A0B1TQA8-F1
#
_entry.id   AF-A0A0B1TQA8-F1
#
_cell.length_a   1.000
_cell.length_b   1.000
_cell.length_c   1.000
_cell.angle_alpha   90.00
_cell.angle_beta   90.00
_cell.angle_gamma   90.00
#
_symmetry.space_group_name_H-M   'P 1'
#
loop_
_entity.id
_entity.type
_entity.pdbx_description
1 polymer ?
#
loop_
_entity_poly.entity_id
_entity_poly.type
_entity_poly.pdbx_seq_one_letter_code
_entity_poly.pdbx_strand_id
1 'polypeptide(L)'
;MSKSLKKTLTVVHSGECCTIEACHKGASAPVCDTHGGTHATKCHFQNTKCIHDKMHPNNPINLAYSGACCSNNCANVPDEPVCDQHGNMYRNRCQFKYKACERRKRANSVLLETPCPERRVARRTVETVS
;
A
#
# COMPACT_ATOMS: atom_id res chain seq x y z
N MET A 1 38.94 -3.48 18.46
CA MET A 1 38.25 -2.47 19.30
C MET A 1 36.76 -2.50 18.99
N SER A 2 35.98 -3.27 19.75
CA SER A 2 34.52 -3.34 19.63
C SER A 2 33.89 -2.11 20.28
N LYS A 3 33.49 -1.12 19.48
CA LYS A 3 32.72 0.04 19.97
C LYS A 3 31.36 -0.46 20.43
N SER A 4 31.16 -0.57 21.75
CA SER A 4 29.85 -0.82 22.33
C SER A 4 28.95 0.38 22.04
N LEU A 5 27.92 0.18 21.21
CA LEU A 5 26.88 1.16 20.94
C LEU A 5 26.13 1.40 22.25
N LYS A 6 26.31 2.58 22.85
CA LYS A 6 25.54 3.01 24.03
C LYS A 6 24.06 3.07 23.63
N LYS A 7 23.29 2.04 23.97
CA LYS A 7 21.83 2.05 23.81
C LYS A 7 21.26 3.03 24.84
N THR A 8 20.59 4.06 24.34
CA THR A 8 19.88 5.03 25.18
C THR A 8 18.41 4.63 25.19
N LEU A 9 17.83 4.48 26.38
CA LEU A 9 16.39 4.24 26.55
C LEU A 9 15.66 5.59 26.50
N THR A 10 14.68 5.69 25.61
CA THR A 10 13.82 6.87 25.47
C THR A 10 12.37 6.47 25.67
N VAL A 11 11.60 7.31 26.36
CA VAL A 11 10.16 7.11 26.50
C VAL A 11 9.50 7.40 25.15
N VAL A 12 8.85 6.39 24.57
CA VAL A 12 8.21 6.49 23.24
C VAL A 12 6.73 6.88 23.30
N HIS A 13 6.07 6.63 24.43
CA HIS A 13 4.72 7.12 24.72
C HIS A 13 4.49 7.18 26.24
N SER A 14 3.54 7.99 26.69
CA SER A 14 3.06 8.04 28.08
C SER A 14 1.75 7.26 28.26
N GLY A 15 1.33 7.05 29.51
CA GLY A 15 0.08 6.37 29.86
C GLY A 15 0.18 4.84 29.86
N GLU A 16 -0.97 4.18 29.90
CA GLU A 16 -1.04 2.71 29.98
C GLU A 16 -0.49 2.02 28.73
N CYS A 17 0.14 0.87 28.95
CA CYS A 17 0.57 -0.03 27.89
C CYS A 17 -0.63 -0.68 27.20
N CYS A 18 -0.42 -1.18 25.98
CA CYS A 18 -1.41 -2.00 25.29
C CYS A 18 -1.52 -3.38 25.94
N THR A 19 -2.73 -3.81 26.27
CA THR A 19 -3.03 -5.21 26.56
C THR A 19 -3.03 -5.99 25.25
N ILE A 20 -2.14 -6.98 25.14
CA ILE A 20 -1.97 -7.76 23.91
C ILE A 20 -2.72 -9.07 24.07
N GLU A 21 -3.73 -9.26 23.23
CA GLU A 21 -4.54 -10.47 23.20
C GLU A 21 -3.79 -11.63 22.55
N ALA A 22 -3.98 -12.84 23.08
CA ALA A 22 -3.46 -14.06 22.46
C ALA A 22 -4.26 -14.39 21.20
N CYS A 23 -3.67 -14.14 20.02
CA CYS A 23 -4.35 -14.36 18.76
C CYS A 23 -4.00 -15.74 18.15
N HIS A 24 -5.02 -16.50 17.73
CA HIS A 24 -4.83 -17.75 16.99
C HIS A 24 -4.78 -17.49 15.48
N LYS A 25 -3.81 -18.09 14.79
CA LYS A 25 -3.76 -18.10 13.32
C LYS A 25 -4.90 -18.96 12.78
N GLY A 26 -5.60 -18.48 11.74
CA GLY A 26 -6.73 -19.19 11.12
C GLY A 26 -8.09 -18.96 11.79
N ALA A 27 -8.16 -18.24 12.91
CA ALA A 27 -9.42 -17.93 13.58
C ALA A 27 -10.33 -16.96 12.79
N SER A 28 -9.76 -16.16 11.89
CA SER A 28 -10.50 -15.35 10.92
C SER A 28 -9.63 -15.02 9.71
N ALA A 29 -10.25 -14.50 8.65
CA ALA A 29 -9.56 -14.06 7.45
C ALA A 29 -8.57 -12.91 7.76
N PRO A 30 -7.48 -12.80 6.98
CA PRO A 30 -6.54 -11.68 7.10
C PRO A 30 -7.23 -10.35 6.82
N VAL A 31 -6.59 -9.26 7.23
CA VAL A 31 -7.06 -7.89 6.97
C VAL A 31 -5.92 -6.99 6.50
N CYS A 32 -6.25 -5.93 5.79
CA CYS A 32 -5.31 -4.90 5.35
C CYS A 32 -5.57 -3.59 6.10
N ASP A 33 -4.51 -2.97 6.61
CA ASP A 33 -4.58 -1.65 7.22
C ASP A 33 -4.37 -0.49 6.22
N THR A 34 -4.57 0.74 6.67
CA THR A 34 -4.44 1.96 5.86
C THR A 34 -3.01 2.24 5.39
N HIS A 35 -1.99 1.61 5.99
CA HIS A 35 -0.59 1.76 5.62
C HIS A 35 -0.08 0.59 4.76
N GLY A 36 -0.97 -0.34 4.35
CA GLY A 36 -0.61 -1.48 3.52
C GLY A 36 -0.03 -2.66 4.31
N GLY A 37 -0.19 -2.67 5.64
CA GLY A 37 0.14 -3.81 6.49
C GLY A 37 -0.92 -4.91 6.43
N THR A 38 -0.51 -6.13 6.09
CA THR A 38 -1.38 -7.31 6.17
C THR A 38 -1.28 -7.97 7.54
N HIS A 39 -2.42 -8.11 8.21
CA HIS A 39 -2.53 -8.77 9.51
C HIS A 39 -3.20 -10.12 9.34
N ALA A 40 -2.68 -11.14 10.03
CA ALA A 40 -3.15 -12.52 9.89
C ALA A 40 -4.63 -12.69 10.26
N THR A 41 -5.12 -11.91 11.23
CA THR A 41 -6.52 -11.84 11.64
C THR A 41 -6.86 -10.43 12.14
N LYS A 42 -8.14 -10.14 12.39
CA LYS A 42 -8.58 -8.89 13.03
C LYS A 42 -7.99 -8.69 14.43
N CYS A 43 -7.80 -9.76 15.19
CA CYS A 43 -7.14 -9.72 16.52
C CYS A 43 -5.70 -9.19 16.41
N HIS A 44 -4.92 -9.73 15.46
CA HIS A 44 -3.55 -9.27 15.23
C HIS A 44 -3.52 -7.79 14.85
N PHE A 45 -4.44 -7.34 14.00
CA PHE A 45 -4.58 -5.92 13.66
C PHE A 45 -4.86 -5.04 14.88
N GLN A 46 -5.73 -5.45 15.80
CA GLN A 46 -6.04 -4.67 17.00
C GLN A 46 -4.81 -4.50 17.91
N ASN A 47 -4.05 -5.58 18.12
CA ASN A 47 -2.79 -5.52 18.86
C ASN A 47 -1.80 -4.56 18.19
N THR A 48 -1.62 -4.66 16.87
CA THR A 48 -0.71 -3.76 16.15
C THR A 48 -1.20 -2.31 16.15
N LYS A 49 -2.50 -2.07 15.97
CA LYS A 49 -3.10 -0.72 16.01
C LYS A 49 -2.84 -0.03 17.33
N CYS A 50 -3.06 -0.73 18.46
CA CYS A 50 -2.83 -0.11 19.76
C CYS A 50 -1.37 0.36 19.92
N ILE A 51 -0.40 -0.52 19.59
CA ILE A 51 1.03 -0.19 19.73
C ILE A 51 1.40 0.94 18.76
N HIS A 52 1.01 0.81 17.49
CA HIS A 52 1.35 1.77 16.44
C HIS A 52 0.77 3.16 16.74
N ASP A 53 -0.49 3.26 17.11
CA ASP A 53 -1.15 4.54 17.37
C ASP A 53 -0.57 5.24 18.60
N LYS A 54 -0.12 4.50 19.62
CA LYS A 54 0.58 5.08 20.77
C LYS A 54 1.98 5.60 20.42
N MET A 55 2.73 4.87 19.59
CA MET A 55 4.06 5.29 19.14
C MET A 55 4.01 6.42 18.09
N HIS A 56 2.93 6.47 17.31
CA HIS A 56 2.75 7.39 16.19
C HIS A 56 1.37 8.07 16.28
N PRO A 57 1.13 8.93 17.29
CA PRO A 57 -0.19 9.52 17.53
C PRO A 57 -0.71 10.38 16.38
N ASN A 58 0.19 10.93 15.56
CA ASN A 58 -0.15 11.75 14.39
C ASN A 58 -0.28 10.93 13.10
N ASN A 59 -0.10 9.62 13.15
CA ASN A 59 -0.17 8.74 11.98
C ASN A 59 -0.83 7.40 12.35
N PRO A 60 -2.10 7.40 12.79
CA PRO A 60 -2.76 6.17 13.22
C PRO A 60 -3.06 5.22 12.07
N ILE A 61 -3.07 3.92 12.34
CA ILE A 61 -3.50 2.90 11.37
C ILE A 61 -4.96 2.52 11.58
N ASN A 62 -5.71 2.38 10.49
CA ASN A 62 -7.10 1.91 10.52
C ASN A 62 -7.28 0.70 9.61
N LEU A 63 -8.39 0.00 9.78
CA LEU A 63 -8.76 -1.10 8.89
C LEU A 63 -9.11 -0.51 7.52
N ALA A 64 -8.37 -0.87 6.46
CA ALA A 64 -8.65 -0.40 5.11
C ALA A 64 -9.67 -1.29 4.39
N TYR A 65 -9.49 -2.62 4.47
CA TYR A 65 -10.39 -3.60 3.89
C TYR A 65 -10.11 -5.02 4.41
N SER A 66 -11.10 -5.91 4.24
CA SER A 66 -10.97 -7.33 4.54
C SER A 66 -10.09 -8.07 3.52
N GLY A 67 -9.39 -9.10 3.97
CA GLY A 67 -8.41 -9.85 3.20
C GLY A 67 -7.02 -9.22 3.23
N ALA A 68 -6.02 -9.97 2.75
CA ALA A 68 -4.64 -9.48 2.66
C ALA A 68 -4.52 -8.23 1.76
N CYS A 69 -3.53 -7.38 2.02
CA CYS A 69 -3.26 -6.24 1.17
C CYS A 69 -2.93 -6.66 -0.27
N CYS A 70 -3.30 -5.82 -1.23
CA CYS A 70 -2.91 -6.00 -2.63
C CYS A 70 -1.38 -5.89 -2.77
N SER A 71 -0.75 -6.80 -3.51
CA SER A 71 0.70 -6.78 -3.74
C SER A 71 1.09 -5.60 -4.63
N ASN A 72 2.08 -4.82 -4.19
CA ASN A 72 2.66 -3.69 -4.92
C ASN A 72 4.09 -3.96 -5.42
N ASN A 73 4.51 -5.24 -5.45
CA ASN A 73 5.86 -5.60 -5.86
C ASN A 73 6.04 -5.50 -7.38
N CYS A 74 6.34 -4.29 -7.85
CA CYS A 74 6.50 -3.96 -9.26
C CYS A 74 7.91 -3.45 -9.61
N ALA A 75 8.91 -3.67 -8.75
CA ALA A 75 10.25 -3.08 -8.89
C ALA A 75 10.99 -3.50 -10.18
N ASN A 76 10.76 -4.73 -10.65
CA ASN A 76 11.45 -5.32 -11.81
C ASN A 76 10.52 -5.53 -13.01
N VAL A 77 9.50 -4.69 -13.16
CA VAL A 77 8.53 -4.79 -14.26
C VAL A 77 8.79 -3.65 -15.24
N PRO A 78 9.02 -3.94 -16.55
CA PRO A 78 9.25 -2.91 -17.57
C PRO A 78 8.15 -1.85 -17.62
N ASP A 79 8.52 -0.66 -18.09
CA ASP A 79 7.62 0.48 -18.23
C ASP A 79 6.83 0.37 -19.54
N GLU A 80 5.76 -0.41 -19.48
CA GLU A 80 4.79 -0.57 -20.57
C GLU A 80 3.45 0.02 -20.12
N PRO A 81 3.19 1.31 -20.43
CA PRO A 81 2.06 2.02 -19.84
C PRO A 81 0.72 1.43 -20.28
N VAL A 82 -0.21 1.38 -19.33
CA VAL A 82 -1.60 0.97 -19.56
C VAL A 82 -2.53 2.03 -18.99
N CYS A 83 -3.75 2.13 -19.52
CA CYS A 83 -4.72 3.12 -19.09
C CYS A 83 -6.00 2.48 -18.57
N ASP A 84 -6.76 3.18 -17.75
CA ASP A 84 -8.08 2.73 -17.29
C ASP A 84 -9.25 3.44 -18.00
N GLN A 85 -10.46 2.96 -17.75
CA GLN A 85 -11.69 3.54 -18.32
C GLN A 85 -11.96 4.99 -17.90
N HIS A 86 -11.19 5.55 -16.97
CA HIS A 86 -11.28 6.94 -16.53
C HIS A 86 -10.14 7.80 -17.10
N GLY A 87 -9.30 7.25 -17.99
CA GLY A 87 -8.18 7.94 -18.61
C GLY A 87 -6.93 8.06 -17.73
N ASN A 88 -6.87 7.37 -16.58
CA ASN A 88 -5.65 7.36 -15.77
C ASN A 88 -4.62 6.42 -16.40
N MET A 89 -3.37 6.87 -16.45
CA MET A 89 -2.24 6.10 -16.97
C MET A 89 -1.42 5.50 -15.82
N TYR A 90 -1.07 4.23 -15.95
CA TYR A 90 -0.26 3.48 -15.00
C TYR A 90 1.07 3.13 -15.66
N ARG A 91 2.17 3.24 -14.89
CA ARG A 91 3.54 2.98 -15.38
C ARG A 91 3.68 1.65 -16.10
N ASN A 92 3.05 0.61 -15.56
CA ASN A 92 3.03 -0.72 -16.14
C ASN A 92 1.81 -1.52 -15.67
N ARG A 93 1.62 -2.69 -16.29
CA ARG A 93 0.51 -3.58 -15.98
C ARG A 93 0.51 -4.10 -14.52
N CYS A 94 1.68 -4.18 -13.88
CA CYS A 94 1.75 -4.54 -12.45
C CYS A 94 1.12 -3.45 -11.57
N GLN A 95 1.45 -2.19 -11.82
CA GLN A 95 0.86 -1.05 -11.10
C GLN A 95 -0.65 -0.94 -11.33
N PHE A 96 -1.10 -1.18 -12.57
CA PHE A 96 -2.54 -1.26 -12.87
C PHE A 96 -3.24 -2.36 -12.05
N LYS A 97 -2.69 -3.58 -12.03
CA LYS A 97 -3.27 -4.70 -11.26
C LYS A 97 -3.32 -4.42 -9.76
N TYR A 98 -2.28 -3.79 -9.20
CA TYR A 98 -2.27 -3.34 -7.81
C TYR A 98 -3.46 -2.39 -7.54
N LYS A 99 -3.63 -1.37 -8.38
CA LYS A 99 -4.70 -0.37 -8.22
C LYS A 99 -6.10 -0.93 -8.49
N ALA A 100 -6.25 -1.81 -9.47
CA ALA A 100 -7.48 -2.55 -9.72
C ALA A 100 -7.87 -3.41 -8.50
N CYS A 101 -6.90 -4.10 -7.88
CA CYS A 101 -7.12 -4.87 -6.66
C CYS A 101 -7.58 -3.98 -5.50
N GLU A 102 -6.93 -2.83 -5.26
CA GLU A 102 -7.33 -1.91 -4.21
C GLU A 102 -8.75 -1.37 -4.43
N ARG A 103 -9.07 -0.96 -5.66
CA ARG A 103 -10.38 -0.41 -6.01
C ARG A 103 -11.50 -1.45 -5.82
N ARG A 104 -11.24 -2.70 -6.20
CA ARG A 104 -12.16 -3.82 -5.96
C ARG A 104 -12.35 -4.06 -4.46
N LYS A 105 -11.28 -4.10 -3.66
CA LYS A 105 -11.38 -4.43 -2.23
C LYS A 105 -11.98 -3.30 -1.38
N ARG A 106 -11.70 -2.04 -1.72
CA ARG A 106 -12.17 -0.87 -0.96
C ARG A 106 -13.59 -0.44 -1.34
N ALA A 107 -13.91 -0.47 -2.64
CA ALA A 107 -15.14 0.14 -3.16
C ALA A 107 -16.01 -0.85 -3.97
N ASN A 108 -15.65 -2.13 -4.02
CA ASN A 108 -16.30 -3.14 -4.87
C ASN A 108 -16.45 -2.68 -6.34
N SER A 109 -15.46 -1.90 -6.81
CA SER A 109 -15.48 -1.28 -8.13
C SER A 109 -14.41 -1.89 -9.02
N VAL A 110 -14.80 -2.24 -10.25
CA VAL A 110 -13.92 -2.85 -11.25
C VAL A 110 -13.18 -1.75 -12.02
N LEU A 111 -11.86 -1.94 -12.16
CA LEU A 111 -11.03 -1.13 -13.05
C LEU A 111 -10.77 -1.93 -14.33
N LEU A 112 -11.09 -1.34 -15.47
CA LEU A 112 -10.95 -1.94 -16.79
C LEU A 112 -9.67 -1.41 -17.44
N GLU A 113 -8.85 -2.32 -17.95
CA GLU A 113 -7.68 -1.98 -18.75
C GLU A 113 -8.17 -1.52 -20.12
N THR A 114 -7.68 -0.38 -20.59
CA THR A 114 -8.06 0.23 -21.87
C THR A 114 -6.79 0.66 -22.62
N PRO A 115 -6.85 0.74 -23.96
CA PRO A 115 -5.78 1.36 -24.73
C PRO A 115 -5.53 2.78 -24.22
N CYS A 116 -4.27 3.13 -24.01
CA CYS A 116 -3.96 4.51 -23.67
C CYS A 116 -4.35 5.43 -24.83
N PRO A 117 -4.93 6.61 -24.53
CA PRO A 117 -5.19 7.58 -25.58
C PRO A 117 -3.86 7.82 -26.30
N GLU A 118 -3.89 7.76 -27.63
CA GLU A 118 -2.76 8.21 -28.42
C GLU A 118 -2.47 9.64 -27.94
N ARG A 119 -1.37 9.80 -27.19
CA ARG A 119 -0.79 11.12 -27.07
C ARG A 119 -0.63 11.54 -28.51
N ARG A 120 -1.30 12.62 -28.92
CA ARG A 120 -0.85 13.37 -30.09
C ARG A 120 0.62 13.57 -29.82
N VAL A 121 1.46 12.72 -30.41
CA VAL A 121 2.86 13.00 -30.58
C VAL A 121 2.75 14.33 -31.27
N ALA A 122 3.03 15.41 -30.54
CA ALA A 122 3.32 16.67 -31.18
C ALA A 122 4.49 16.27 -32.08
N ARG A 123 4.17 15.96 -33.35
CA ARG A 123 5.15 15.79 -34.39
C ARG A 123 5.91 17.10 -34.28
N ARG A 124 7.09 17.06 -33.67
CA ARG A 124 8.13 17.99 -34.05
C ARG A 124 8.44 17.57 -35.48
N THR A 125 7.63 18.04 -36.42
CA THR A 125 8.04 18.17 -37.80
C THR A 125 9.28 19.02 -37.71
N VAL A 126 10.43 18.38 -37.80
CA VAL A 126 11.66 19.09 -38.14
C VAL A 126 11.42 19.53 -39.58
N GLU A 127 10.95 20.76 -39.74
CA GLU A 127 11.01 21.44 -41.03
C GLU A 127 12.50 21.65 -41.32
N THR A 128 13.11 20.73 -42.06
CA THR A 128 14.37 21.01 -42.72
C THR A 128 14.06 21.89 -43.93
N VAL A 129 14.09 23.20 -43.70
CA VAL A 129 14.31 24.20 -44.75
C VAL A 129 15.81 24.32 -44.96
N SER A 130 16.30 23.83 -46.11
CA SER A 130 17.38 24.38 -46.96
C SER A 130 17.96 23.28 -47.85
#